data_AF-A0A8T1X5E3-F1
#
_entry.id   AF-A0A8T1X5E3-F1
#
_cell.length_a   1.000
_cell.length_b   1.000
_cell.length_c   1.000
_cell.angle_alpha   90.00
_cell.angle_beta   90.00
_cell.angle_gamma   90.00
#
_symmetry.space_group_name_H-M   'P 1'
#
loop_
_entity.id
_entity.type
_entity.pdbx_description
1 polymer ?
#
loop_
_entity_poly.entity_id
_entity_poly.type
_entity_poly.pdbx_seq_one_letter_code
_entity_poly.pdbx_strand_id
1 'polypeptide(L)'
;MHPSPASTDDSIDLECGLNPPQPSSRRQLERELVLRFDSRELRHHEAWFLVETVWLDAWMSYVLGDPDDAMAPKPPGPLNNDSLFDRQEFKIKSGLQATKDYRGVNPQVYAVYTELYGTQGAKPIVRWTLDIYAMPVMIDDVREMLHAPELRARAAVSELNESVASGERGLRRRRRDAERETWAYRCLCRCEFLVPCLNRLLGGGPTYKKEEKSWWQYCCGARKNKKRKRSKKKRRTDDEDTDSDEGSSDEETHGLLG
;
A
#
# COMPACT_ATOMS: atom_id res chain seq x y z
N MET A 1 52.56 -44.15 7.92
CA MET A 1 51.22 -44.35 8.53
C MET A 1 50.33 -43.20 8.06
N HIS A 2 49.18 -43.49 7.47
CA HIS A 2 48.17 -42.47 7.14
C HIS A 2 47.05 -42.48 8.17
N PRO A 3 46.55 -41.32 8.59
CA PRO A 3 45.19 -41.15 9.08
C PRO A 3 44.37 -40.30 8.10
N SER A 4 43.17 -40.76 7.77
CA SER A 4 42.12 -40.01 7.06
C SER A 4 40.79 -40.75 7.24
N PRO A 5 39.63 -40.08 7.21
CA PRO A 5 39.34 -38.74 7.72
C PRO A 5 38.30 -38.80 8.87
N ALA A 6 38.25 -37.77 9.72
CA ALA A 6 37.14 -37.60 10.66
C ALA A 6 36.07 -36.70 10.01
N SER A 7 34.97 -37.29 9.57
CA SER A 7 33.79 -36.56 9.10
C SER A 7 32.89 -36.20 10.28
N THR A 8 32.76 -34.91 10.58
CA THR A 8 31.65 -34.36 11.37
C THR A 8 30.77 -33.53 10.44
N ASP A 9 29.81 -34.22 9.83
CA ASP A 9 28.61 -33.60 9.29
C ASP A 9 27.76 -33.12 10.48
N ASP A 10 27.69 -31.80 10.65
CA ASP A 10 26.75 -31.11 11.54
C ASP A 10 26.12 -29.98 10.71
N SER A 11 25.18 -30.32 9.83
CA SER A 11 24.28 -29.32 9.24
C SER A 11 23.50 -28.63 10.36
N ILE A 12 23.78 -27.34 10.56
CA ILE A 12 22.94 -26.47 11.38
C ILE A 12 22.15 -25.57 10.44
N ASP A 13 21.10 -26.13 9.85
CA ASP A 13 20.06 -25.42 9.10
C ASP A 13 19.30 -24.44 10.02
N LEU A 14 19.92 -23.29 10.28
CA LEU A 14 19.37 -22.19 11.07
C LEU A 14 18.37 -21.31 10.28
N GLU A 15 17.86 -21.80 9.15
CA GLU A 15 16.85 -21.15 8.32
C GLU A 15 15.43 -21.41 8.85
N CYS A 16 15.14 -20.88 10.04
CA CYS A 16 13.79 -20.91 10.61
C CYS A 16 13.44 -19.58 11.29
N GLY A 17 13.17 -18.56 10.48
CA GLY A 17 12.92 -17.21 10.97
C GLY A 17 12.37 -16.28 9.89
N LEU A 18 11.21 -16.64 9.30
CA LEU A 18 10.48 -15.79 8.36
C LEU A 18 10.36 -14.37 8.92
N ASN A 19 11.17 -13.44 8.40
CA ASN A 19 10.97 -12.03 8.67
C ASN A 19 9.55 -11.71 8.18
N PRO A 20 8.63 -11.23 9.04
CA PRO A 20 7.35 -10.77 8.55
C PRO A 20 7.65 -9.68 7.52
N PRO A 21 7.00 -9.69 6.33
CA PRO A 21 7.35 -8.79 5.25
C PRO A 21 7.40 -7.37 5.81
N GLN A 22 8.59 -6.75 5.75
CA GLN A 22 8.80 -5.43 6.33
C GLN A 22 7.76 -4.51 5.68
N PRO A 23 7.02 -3.71 6.47
CA PRO A 23 5.91 -2.92 5.95
C PRO A 23 6.44 -2.01 4.85
N SER A 24 6.09 -2.34 3.61
CA SER A 24 6.59 -1.71 2.39
C SER A 24 6.51 -0.20 2.53
N SER A 25 7.64 0.48 2.41
CA SER A 25 7.71 1.91 2.66
C SER A 25 6.81 2.66 1.68
N ARG A 26 6.30 3.83 2.06
CA ARG A 26 5.44 4.62 1.17
C ARG A 26 6.11 4.91 -0.19
N ARG A 27 7.45 5.08 -0.19
CA ARG A 27 8.30 5.19 -1.40
C ARG A 27 8.20 3.95 -2.30
N GLN A 28 8.27 2.75 -1.71
CA GLN A 28 8.15 1.47 -2.43
C GLN A 28 6.73 1.27 -2.99
N LEU A 29 5.69 1.52 -2.19
CA LEU A 29 4.30 1.41 -2.63
C LEU A 29 3.95 2.38 -3.76
N GLU A 30 4.42 3.64 -3.70
CA GLU A 30 4.22 4.61 -4.78
C GLU A 30 4.96 4.20 -6.08
N ARG A 31 6.15 3.60 -5.97
CA ARG A 31 6.88 3.02 -7.11
C ARG A 31 6.16 1.82 -7.72
N GLU A 32 5.72 0.87 -6.91
CA GLU A 32 4.99 -0.32 -7.35
C GLU A 32 3.64 0.04 -7.99
N LEU A 33 2.96 1.07 -7.45
CA LEU A 33 1.74 1.61 -8.02
C LEU A 33 1.98 2.20 -9.42
N VAL A 34 2.99 3.05 -9.60
CA VAL A 34 3.31 3.63 -10.92
C VAL A 34 3.73 2.53 -11.91
N LEU A 35 4.57 1.58 -11.50
CA LEU A 35 4.99 0.45 -12.35
C LEU A 35 3.82 -0.47 -12.75
N ARG A 36 2.75 -0.56 -11.95
CA ARG A 36 1.52 -1.31 -12.30
C ARG A 36 0.74 -0.66 -13.47
N PHE A 37 0.91 0.65 -13.68
CA PHE A 37 0.24 1.42 -14.74
C PHE A 37 1.16 1.80 -15.91
N ASP A 38 2.47 1.50 -15.84
CA ASP A 38 3.46 1.79 -16.88
C ASP A 38 3.40 0.80 -18.06
N SER A 39 2.41 0.97 -18.94
CA SER A 39 2.44 0.37 -20.28
C SER A 39 3.36 1.17 -21.21
N ARG A 40 4.26 0.46 -21.90
CA ARG A 40 5.15 1.01 -22.95
C ARG A 40 4.42 1.37 -24.25
N GLU A 41 3.22 0.83 -24.41
CA GLU A 41 2.35 1.04 -25.57
C GLU A 41 1.15 1.91 -25.15
N LEU A 42 0.76 2.81 -26.05
CA LEU A 42 -0.49 3.55 -25.98
C LEU A 42 -1.60 2.74 -26.66
N ARG A 43 -2.82 2.81 -26.13
CA ARG A 43 -4.00 2.22 -26.76
C ARG A 43 -4.49 3.11 -27.91
N HIS A 44 -5.39 2.59 -28.75
CA HIS A 44 -6.02 3.37 -29.80
C HIS A 44 -6.73 4.61 -29.21
N HIS A 45 -6.56 5.77 -29.84
CA HIS A 45 -6.97 7.10 -29.34
C HIS A 45 -6.31 7.60 -28.04
N GLU A 46 -5.25 6.95 -27.51
CA GLU A 46 -4.45 7.55 -26.44
C GLU A 46 -3.32 8.44 -26.98
N ALA A 47 -2.88 9.39 -26.15
CA ALA A 47 -1.83 10.35 -26.44
C ALA A 47 -0.78 10.40 -25.32
N TRP A 48 0.40 10.94 -25.62
CA TRP A 48 1.48 11.15 -24.66
C TRP A 48 1.22 12.38 -23.79
N PHE A 49 1.33 12.19 -22.48
CA PHE A 49 1.35 13.26 -21.50
C PHE A 49 2.79 13.64 -21.21
N LEU A 50 3.19 14.87 -21.54
CA LEU A 50 4.56 15.34 -21.40
C LEU A 50 4.77 15.96 -20.00
N VAL A 51 5.80 15.48 -19.31
CA VAL A 51 6.17 15.89 -17.94
C VAL A 51 7.65 16.30 -17.93
N GLU A 52 7.98 17.41 -17.26
CA GLU A 52 9.37 17.90 -17.17
C GLU A 52 10.29 16.92 -16.44
N THR A 53 11.54 16.78 -16.92
CA THR A 53 12.51 15.84 -16.33
C THR A 53 12.89 16.21 -14.91
N VAL A 54 12.94 17.49 -14.56
CA VAL A 54 13.27 17.96 -13.19
C VAL A 54 12.31 17.37 -12.15
N TRP A 55 11.01 17.32 -12.46
CA TRP A 55 10.01 16.73 -11.57
C TRP A 55 10.14 15.19 -11.51
N LEU A 56 10.35 14.55 -12.66
CA LEU A 56 10.53 13.08 -12.74
C LEU A 56 11.81 12.61 -12.05
N ASP A 57 12.92 13.35 -12.14
CA ASP A 57 14.19 13.02 -11.48
C ASP A 57 14.09 13.23 -9.96
N ALA A 58 13.34 14.23 -9.51
CA ALA A 58 12.99 14.40 -8.10
C ALA A 58 12.09 13.25 -7.60
N TRP A 59 11.10 12.82 -8.40
CA TRP A 59 10.25 11.66 -8.10
C TRP A 59 11.07 10.36 -8.00
N MET A 60 11.91 10.08 -9.00
CA MET A 60 12.81 8.93 -9.04
C MET A 60 13.76 8.92 -7.83
N SER A 61 14.36 10.07 -7.49
CA SER A 61 15.22 10.22 -6.32
C SER A 61 14.47 9.94 -5.01
N TYR A 62 13.20 10.37 -4.92
CA TYR A 62 12.35 10.08 -3.78
C TYR A 62 11.95 8.59 -3.69
N VAL A 63 11.53 7.94 -4.77
CA VAL A 63 11.08 6.54 -4.70
C VAL A 63 12.21 5.50 -4.65
N LEU A 64 13.44 5.88 -5.04
CA LEU A 64 14.65 5.05 -4.89
C LEU A 64 15.45 5.36 -3.62
N GLY A 65 15.23 6.52 -2.98
CA GLY A 65 15.95 6.92 -1.77
C GLY A 65 15.59 6.07 -0.55
N ASP A 66 16.61 5.78 0.28
CA ASP A 66 16.44 5.09 1.56
C ASP A 66 15.60 5.96 2.51
N PRO A 67 14.51 5.46 3.12
CA PRO A 67 13.70 6.22 4.08
C PRO A 67 14.40 6.49 5.42
N ASP A 68 15.44 5.74 5.79
CA ASP A 68 16.14 5.86 7.07
C ASP A 68 17.36 6.81 7.02
N ASP A 69 17.73 7.31 5.83
CA ASP A 69 18.76 8.35 5.66
C ASP A 69 18.27 9.73 6.12
N ALA A 70 19.06 10.43 6.93
CA ALA A 70 18.81 11.81 7.35
C ALA A 70 18.81 12.82 6.17
N MET A 71 19.44 12.46 5.05
CA MET A 71 19.48 13.23 3.80
C MET A 71 18.53 12.68 2.72
N ALA A 72 17.65 11.73 3.07
CA ALA A 72 16.72 11.10 2.14
C ALA A 72 15.94 12.12 1.30
N PRO A 73 15.90 11.99 -0.04
CA PRO A 73 15.18 12.93 -0.91
C PRO A 73 13.71 13.08 -0.50
N LYS A 74 13.20 14.31 -0.56
CA LYS A 74 11.81 14.66 -0.24
C LYS A 74 10.90 14.32 -1.43
N PRO A 75 9.59 14.09 -1.22
CA PRO A 75 8.64 13.93 -2.33
C PRO A 75 8.70 15.16 -3.25
N PRO A 76 8.48 15.00 -4.57
CA PRO A 76 8.76 16.03 -5.57
C PRO A 76 7.86 17.28 -5.46
N GLY A 77 6.78 17.20 -4.69
CA GLY A 77 5.70 18.19 -4.69
C GLY A 77 4.75 18.02 -5.88
N PRO A 78 3.77 18.93 -6.05
CA PRO A 78 2.81 18.84 -7.13
C PRO A 78 3.46 18.78 -8.51
N LEU A 79 2.88 17.98 -9.42
CA LEU A 79 3.32 17.88 -10.80
C LEU A 79 3.13 19.23 -11.49
N ASN A 80 4.24 19.84 -11.86
CA ASN A 80 4.32 21.06 -12.66
C ASN A 80 5.02 20.76 -14.00
N ASN A 81 4.96 21.74 -14.90
CA ASN A 81 5.63 21.74 -16.20
C ASN A 81 6.24 23.14 -16.48
N ASP A 82 6.44 23.92 -15.41
CA ASP A 82 6.80 25.34 -15.43
C ASP A 82 8.16 25.61 -16.05
N SER A 83 9.10 24.65 -16.00
CA SER A 83 10.40 24.82 -16.65
C SER A 83 10.31 24.77 -18.18
N LEU A 84 9.26 24.16 -18.74
CA LEU A 84 9.03 24.04 -20.19
C LEU A 84 8.44 25.31 -20.82
N PHE A 85 7.81 26.17 -20.01
CA PHE A 85 7.20 27.42 -20.46
C PHE A 85 8.12 28.63 -20.27
N ASP A 86 8.02 29.58 -21.19
CA ASP A 86 8.45 30.94 -20.95
C ASP A 86 7.30 31.71 -20.27
N ARG A 87 7.57 32.25 -19.08
CA ARG A 87 6.58 32.99 -18.26
C ARG A 87 6.36 34.45 -18.70
N GLN A 88 7.21 34.98 -19.59
CA GLN A 88 7.05 36.32 -20.17
C GLN A 88 6.26 36.24 -21.48
N GLU A 89 6.58 35.25 -22.32
CA GLU A 89 5.95 35.04 -23.63
C GLU A 89 4.72 34.10 -23.59
N PHE A 90 4.40 33.52 -22.43
CA PHE A 90 3.27 32.58 -22.21
C PHE A 90 3.20 31.39 -23.19
N LYS A 91 4.36 30.95 -23.68
CA LYS A 91 4.49 29.89 -24.69
C LYS A 91 5.51 28.83 -24.27
N ILE A 92 5.51 27.69 -24.95
CA ILE A 92 6.52 26.64 -24.77
C ILE A 92 7.87 27.17 -25.29
N LYS A 93 8.95 26.97 -24.52
CA LYS A 93 10.31 27.38 -24.92
C LYS A 93 10.75 26.69 -26.21
N SER A 94 11.60 27.32 -26.99
CA SER A 94 12.25 26.72 -28.16
C SER A 94 13.43 25.82 -27.78
N GLY A 95 13.74 24.81 -28.60
CA GLY A 95 14.91 23.95 -28.43
C GLY A 95 14.83 22.87 -27.34
N LEU A 96 13.65 22.62 -26.77
CA LEU A 96 13.42 21.56 -25.78
C LEU A 96 13.56 20.17 -26.42
N GLN A 97 14.27 19.27 -25.76
CA GLN A 97 14.58 17.93 -26.25
C GLN A 97 13.89 16.86 -25.40
N ALA A 98 13.21 15.92 -26.05
CA ALA A 98 12.65 14.74 -25.40
C ALA A 98 13.76 13.92 -24.70
N THR A 99 13.40 13.21 -23.63
CA THR A 99 14.28 12.49 -22.70
C THR A 99 15.18 13.37 -21.82
N LYS A 100 15.63 14.53 -22.31
CA LYS A 100 16.49 15.49 -21.61
C LYS A 100 15.72 16.54 -20.80
N ASP A 101 14.79 17.24 -21.43
CA ASP A 101 14.04 18.36 -20.82
C ASP A 101 12.62 17.94 -20.40
N TYR A 102 12.04 16.98 -21.12
CA TYR A 102 10.73 16.38 -20.80
C TYR A 102 10.68 14.90 -21.21
N ARG A 103 9.73 14.14 -20.66
CA ARG A 103 9.41 12.77 -21.08
C ARG A 103 7.91 12.61 -21.29
N GLY A 104 7.54 11.77 -22.25
CA GLY A 104 6.15 11.32 -22.40
C GLY A 104 5.87 10.15 -21.46
N VAL A 105 4.71 10.18 -20.82
CA VAL A 105 4.11 9.06 -20.09
C VAL A 105 2.71 8.76 -20.65
N ASN A 106 2.21 7.55 -20.41
CA ASN A 106 0.86 7.17 -20.81
C ASN A 106 -0.21 7.85 -19.90
N PRO A 107 -1.50 7.87 -20.30
CA PRO A 107 -2.56 8.55 -19.54
C PRO A 107 -2.79 7.97 -18.12
N GLN A 108 -2.54 6.67 -17.92
CA GLN A 108 -2.70 6.01 -16.61
C GLN A 108 -1.60 6.48 -15.63
N VAL A 109 -0.34 6.49 -16.07
CA VAL A 109 0.81 6.98 -15.28
C VAL A 109 0.66 8.45 -14.93
N TYR A 110 0.21 9.28 -15.89
CA TYR A 110 -0.09 10.69 -15.61
C TYR A 110 -1.14 10.85 -14.51
N ALA A 111 -2.27 10.14 -14.61
CA ALA A 111 -3.33 10.18 -13.60
C ALA A 111 -2.89 9.70 -12.21
N VAL A 112 -1.98 8.71 -12.14
CA VAL A 112 -1.38 8.26 -10.88
C VAL A 112 -0.51 9.35 -10.26
N TYR A 113 0.33 10.05 -11.04
CA TYR A 113 1.12 11.17 -10.52
C TYR A 113 0.23 12.33 -10.04
N THR A 114 -0.84 12.67 -10.76
CA THR A 114 -1.73 13.78 -10.38
C THR A 114 -2.57 13.48 -9.13
N GLU A 115 -3.00 12.23 -8.90
CA GLU A 115 -3.68 11.84 -7.65
C GLU A 115 -2.71 11.60 -6.47
N LEU A 116 -1.44 11.23 -6.72
CA LEU A 116 -0.44 11.09 -5.66
C LEU A 116 0.07 12.43 -5.12
N TYR A 117 0.27 13.42 -5.99
CA TYR A 117 0.97 14.67 -5.63
C TYR A 117 0.19 15.95 -5.93
N GLY A 118 -0.92 15.89 -6.69
CA GLY A 118 -1.63 17.06 -7.21
C GLY A 118 -0.88 17.74 -8.37
N THR A 119 -1.48 18.77 -8.97
CA THR A 119 -0.88 19.56 -10.07
C THR A 119 -0.69 21.05 -9.75
N GLN A 120 -1.16 21.52 -8.59
CA GLN A 120 -1.24 22.95 -8.25
C GLN A 120 -1.95 23.84 -9.31
N GLY A 121 -2.78 23.23 -10.17
CA GLY A 121 -3.46 23.93 -11.28
C GLY A 121 -2.68 23.94 -12.60
N ALA A 122 -1.51 23.30 -12.68
CA ALA A 122 -0.82 23.05 -13.94
C ALA A 122 -1.71 22.22 -14.89
N LYS A 123 -1.74 22.61 -16.17
CA LYS A 123 -2.48 21.91 -17.23
C LYS A 123 -1.60 20.84 -17.88
N PRO A 124 -2.16 19.68 -18.26
CA PRO A 124 -1.41 18.65 -18.96
C PRO A 124 -0.94 19.16 -20.33
N ILE A 125 0.31 18.84 -20.70
CA ILE A 125 0.81 19.02 -22.06
C ILE A 125 0.62 17.71 -22.80
N VAL A 126 -0.35 17.63 -23.71
CA VAL A 126 -0.74 16.38 -24.38
C VAL A 126 -0.45 16.44 -25.88
N ARG A 127 0.13 15.36 -26.43
CA ARG A 127 0.55 15.24 -27.84
C ARG A 127 0.35 13.83 -28.38
N TRP A 128 -0.04 13.71 -29.64
CA TRP A 128 -0.13 12.42 -30.34
C TRP A 128 1.25 11.75 -30.56
N THR A 129 2.33 12.52 -30.50
CA THR A 129 3.72 12.06 -30.62
C THR A 129 4.55 12.52 -29.42
N LEU A 130 5.78 12.04 -29.29
CA LEU A 130 6.73 12.49 -28.25
C LEU A 130 7.35 13.87 -28.55
N ASP A 131 6.88 14.60 -29.57
CA ASP A 131 7.34 15.96 -29.88
C ASP A 131 6.43 17.02 -29.24
N ILE A 132 6.99 17.82 -28.33
CA ILE A 132 6.29 18.93 -27.67
C ILE A 132 5.83 20.04 -28.64
N TYR A 133 6.43 20.15 -29.82
CA TYR A 133 6.07 21.12 -30.86
C TYR A 133 5.02 20.59 -31.86
N ALA A 134 4.66 19.31 -31.78
CA ALA A 134 3.57 18.75 -32.56
C ALA A 134 2.20 19.37 -32.18
N MET A 135 1.19 19.09 -32.99
CA MET A 135 -0.17 19.58 -32.77
C MET A 135 -0.70 19.19 -31.37
N PRO A 136 -1.22 20.14 -30.58
CA PRO A 136 -1.83 19.83 -29.29
C PRO A 136 -3.11 19.01 -29.47
N VAL A 137 -3.37 18.09 -28.54
CA VAL A 137 -4.66 17.39 -28.47
C VAL A 137 -5.74 18.34 -27.93
N MET A 138 -7.00 18.19 -28.37
CA MET A 138 -8.08 19.08 -27.94
C MET A 138 -8.43 18.84 -26.48
N ILE A 139 -8.90 19.89 -25.78
CA ILE A 139 -9.13 19.83 -24.33
C ILE A 139 -10.21 18.81 -23.94
N ASP A 140 -11.16 18.55 -24.83
CA ASP A 140 -12.25 17.60 -24.58
C ASP A 140 -11.81 16.15 -24.82
N ASP A 141 -11.03 15.86 -25.89
CA ASP A 141 -10.36 14.56 -26.04
C ASP A 141 -9.45 14.26 -24.84
N VAL A 142 -8.74 15.28 -24.31
CA VAL A 142 -7.90 15.13 -23.10
C VAL A 142 -8.72 14.77 -21.86
N ARG A 143 -9.92 15.35 -21.71
CA ARG A 143 -10.85 14.99 -20.62
C ARG A 143 -11.38 13.57 -20.77
N GLU A 144 -11.76 13.17 -21.98
CA GLU A 144 -12.25 11.82 -22.28
C GLU A 144 -11.15 10.78 -22.03
N MET A 145 -9.94 11.00 -22.55
CA MET A 145 -8.77 10.15 -22.33
C MET A 145 -8.46 9.98 -20.83
N LEU A 146 -8.54 11.04 -20.03
CA LEU A 146 -8.24 11.00 -18.59
C LEU A 146 -9.36 10.46 -17.71
N HIS A 147 -10.63 10.46 -18.15
CA HIS A 147 -11.76 10.11 -17.31
C HIS A 147 -11.64 8.72 -16.65
N ALA A 148 -11.28 7.69 -17.43
CA ALA A 148 -11.06 6.34 -16.90
C ALA A 148 -9.73 6.18 -16.12
N PRO A 149 -8.58 6.72 -16.58
CA PRO A 149 -7.36 6.85 -15.78
C PRO A 149 -7.55 7.46 -14.38
N GLU A 150 -8.20 8.62 -14.28
CA GLU A 150 -8.37 9.34 -12.99
C GLU A 150 -9.19 8.52 -11.99
N LEU A 151 -10.28 7.89 -12.43
CA LEU A 151 -11.09 7.02 -11.57
C LEU A 151 -10.29 5.80 -11.05
N ARG A 152 -9.43 5.22 -11.89
CA ARG A 152 -8.55 4.10 -11.51
C ARG A 152 -7.42 4.53 -10.57
N ALA A 153 -6.78 5.66 -10.88
CA ALA A 153 -5.72 6.25 -10.06
C ALA A 153 -6.25 6.57 -8.66
N ARG A 154 -7.39 7.26 -8.56
CA ARG A 154 -8.04 7.60 -7.28
C ARG A 154 -8.35 6.38 -6.43
N ALA A 155 -8.89 5.32 -7.03
CA ALA A 155 -9.18 4.06 -6.33
C ALA A 155 -7.90 3.40 -5.79
N ALA A 156 -6.86 3.27 -6.63
CA ALA A 156 -5.61 2.63 -6.24
C ALA A 156 -4.77 3.47 -5.25
N VAL A 157 -4.86 4.81 -5.32
CA VAL A 157 -4.27 5.73 -4.34
C VAL A 157 -5.02 5.66 -3.01
N SER A 158 -6.34 5.41 -2.98
CA SER A 158 -7.06 5.11 -1.73
C SER A 158 -6.54 3.82 -1.10
N GLU A 159 -6.46 2.73 -1.88
CA GLU A 159 -5.94 1.42 -1.45
C GLU A 159 -4.51 1.53 -0.87
N LEU A 160 -3.64 2.31 -1.52
CA LEU A 160 -2.28 2.61 -1.04
C LEU A 160 -2.30 3.36 0.31
N ASN A 161 -3.09 4.43 0.43
CA ASN A 161 -3.17 5.21 1.67
C ASN A 161 -3.77 4.38 2.83
N GLU A 162 -4.77 3.54 2.56
CA GLU A 162 -5.34 2.60 3.54
C GLU A 162 -4.33 1.53 3.99
N SER A 163 -3.49 1.06 3.07
CA SER A 163 -2.39 0.12 3.34
C SER A 163 -1.31 0.76 4.23
N VAL A 164 -0.84 1.96 3.89
CA VAL A 164 0.12 2.74 4.69
C VAL A 164 -0.43 3.00 6.09
N ALA A 165 -1.66 3.51 6.20
CA ALA A 165 -2.30 3.76 7.49
C ALA A 165 -2.49 2.49 8.34
N SER A 166 -2.70 1.33 7.70
CA SER A 166 -2.79 0.04 8.38
C SER A 166 -1.44 -0.48 8.87
N GLY A 167 -0.38 -0.32 8.07
CA GLY A 167 1.01 -0.60 8.47
C GLY A 167 1.42 0.22 9.69
N GLU A 168 1.16 1.53 9.68
CA GLU A 168 1.39 2.41 10.83
C GLU A 168 0.64 1.96 12.09
N ARG A 169 -0.65 1.62 11.97
CA ARG A 169 -1.45 1.12 13.11
C ARG A 169 -0.87 -0.19 13.67
N GLY A 170 -0.40 -1.08 12.80
CA GLY A 170 0.29 -2.32 13.18
C GLY A 170 1.59 -2.07 13.94
N LEU A 171 2.47 -1.20 13.43
CA LEU A 171 3.73 -0.81 14.06
C LEU A 171 3.51 -0.14 15.42
N ARG A 172 2.59 0.84 15.50
CA ARG A 172 2.24 1.54 16.75
C ARG A 172 1.70 0.58 17.81
N ARG A 173 0.98 -0.48 17.41
CA ARG A 173 0.54 -1.55 18.31
C ARG A 173 1.70 -2.44 18.77
N ARG A 174 2.50 -2.97 17.84
CA ARG A 174 3.65 -3.85 18.16
C ARG A 174 4.63 -3.17 19.13
N ARG A 175 4.90 -1.87 18.92
CA ARG A 175 5.69 -1.06 19.85
C ARG A 175 5.07 -0.97 21.24
N ARG A 176 3.77 -0.68 21.36
CA ARG A 176 3.06 -0.61 22.64
C ARG A 176 3.06 -1.95 23.38
N ASP A 177 2.94 -3.06 22.66
CA ASP A 177 2.93 -4.39 23.24
C ASP A 177 4.34 -4.77 23.75
N ALA A 178 5.41 -4.43 23.02
CA ALA A 178 6.80 -4.55 23.49
C ALA A 178 7.15 -3.61 24.68
N GLU A 179 6.61 -2.39 24.70
CA GLU A 179 6.72 -1.46 25.84
C GLU A 179 6.00 -2.01 27.09
N ARG A 180 4.90 -2.76 26.92
CA ARG A 180 4.21 -3.47 28.02
C ARG A 180 5.00 -4.68 28.51
N GLU A 181 5.59 -5.47 27.62
CA GLU A 181 6.42 -6.63 27.98
C GLU A 181 7.67 -6.18 28.75
N THR A 182 8.40 -5.18 28.24
CA THR A 182 9.57 -4.62 28.91
C THR A 182 9.22 -3.92 30.23
N TRP A 183 8.03 -3.33 30.37
CA TRP A 183 7.52 -2.86 31.67
C TRP A 183 7.23 -4.01 32.64
N ALA A 184 6.62 -5.10 32.18
CA ALA A 184 6.31 -6.27 33.02
C ALA A 184 7.59 -6.93 33.56
N TYR A 185 8.61 -7.13 32.70
CA TYR A 185 9.93 -7.62 33.13
C TYR A 185 10.63 -6.64 34.09
N ARG A 186 10.59 -5.32 33.82
CA ARG A 186 11.12 -4.31 34.76
C ARG A 186 10.39 -4.28 36.11
N CYS A 187 9.11 -4.63 36.14
CA CYS A 187 8.32 -4.73 37.36
C CYS A 187 8.76 -5.96 38.18
N LEU A 188 8.88 -7.12 37.54
CA LEU A 188 9.32 -8.38 38.17
C LEU A 188 10.70 -8.24 38.84
N CYS A 189 11.69 -7.65 38.17
CA CYS A 189 13.02 -7.42 38.75
C CYS A 189 13.03 -6.38 39.91
N ARG A 190 11.94 -5.63 40.11
CA ARG A 190 11.75 -4.76 41.29
C ARG A 190 10.95 -5.42 42.42
N CYS A 191 10.21 -6.49 42.13
CA CYS A 191 9.49 -7.26 43.14
C CYS A 191 10.42 -8.03 44.09
N GLU A 192 11.61 -8.44 43.63
CA GLU A 192 12.61 -9.14 44.45
C GLU A 192 13.07 -8.33 45.68
N PHE A 193 13.03 -6.99 45.62
CA PHE A 193 13.28 -6.10 46.76
C PHE A 193 12.01 -5.66 47.50
N LEU A 194 10.81 -5.80 46.92
CA LEU A 194 9.56 -5.47 47.61
C LEU A 194 9.12 -6.57 48.58
N VAL A 195 9.35 -7.85 48.28
CA VAL A 195 9.00 -8.96 49.18
C VAL A 195 9.77 -8.87 50.52
N PRO A 196 11.09 -8.61 50.56
CA PRO A 196 11.81 -8.36 51.83
C PRO A 196 11.35 -7.09 52.57
N CYS A 197 11.03 -6.01 51.85
CA CYS A 197 10.60 -4.75 52.48
C CYS A 197 9.22 -4.88 53.15
N LEU A 198 8.26 -5.52 52.50
CA LEU A 198 6.91 -5.72 53.05
C LEU A 198 6.93 -6.66 54.26
N ASN A 199 7.77 -7.69 54.27
CA ASN A 199 7.99 -8.54 55.45
C ASN A 199 8.41 -7.73 56.69
N ARG A 200 9.22 -6.68 56.52
CA ARG A 200 9.74 -5.87 57.64
C ARG A 200 8.76 -4.82 58.15
N LEU A 201 7.74 -4.44 57.37
CA LEU A 201 6.77 -3.41 57.73
C LEU A 201 5.39 -3.95 58.15
N LEU A 202 5.01 -5.15 57.71
CA LEU A 202 3.66 -5.70 57.91
C LEU A 202 3.61 -6.97 58.79
N GLY A 203 4.74 -7.42 59.36
CA GLY A 203 4.76 -8.47 60.39
C GLY A 203 4.39 -9.89 59.91
N GLY A 204 4.18 -10.09 58.61
CA GLY A 204 3.89 -11.39 58.03
C GLY A 204 3.86 -11.31 56.50
N GLY A 205 4.72 -12.09 55.84
CA GLY A 205 4.65 -12.26 54.39
C GLY A 205 3.40 -13.04 53.97
N PRO A 206 2.92 -12.87 52.73
CA PRO A 206 1.80 -13.65 52.22
C PRO A 206 2.12 -15.14 52.25
N THR A 207 1.47 -15.87 53.16
CA THR A 207 1.61 -17.32 53.29
C THR A 207 0.84 -18.00 52.16
N TYR A 208 1.46 -18.05 50.98
CA TYR A 208 1.00 -18.86 49.86
C TYR A 208 0.90 -20.32 50.31
N LYS A 209 -0.33 -20.77 50.60
CA LYS A 209 -0.61 -22.19 50.78
C LYS A 209 -0.19 -22.89 49.49
N LYS A 210 0.77 -23.82 49.59
CA LYS A 210 1.00 -24.82 48.53
C LYS A 210 -0.25 -25.70 48.43
N GLU A 211 -1.21 -25.29 47.59
CA GLU A 211 -2.10 -26.28 46.98
C GLU A 211 -1.29 -27.02 45.92
N GLU A 212 -1.11 -28.33 46.10
CA GLU A 212 -0.53 -29.20 45.07
C GLU A 212 -1.55 -29.41 43.94
N LYS A 213 -1.65 -28.43 43.05
CA LYS A 213 -2.49 -28.49 41.85
C LYS A 213 -1.59 -28.44 40.61
N SER A 214 -1.59 -29.55 39.88
CA SER A 214 -0.69 -29.81 38.75
C SER A 214 -0.77 -28.72 37.67
N TRP A 215 0.39 -28.11 37.38
CA TRP A 215 0.54 -27.03 36.39
C TRP A 215 0.06 -27.43 34.99
N TRP A 216 0.09 -28.74 34.66
CA TRP A 216 -0.35 -29.31 33.38
C TRP A 216 -1.81 -29.00 33.01
N GLN A 217 -2.68 -28.66 33.98
CA GLN A 217 -4.11 -28.51 33.70
C GLN A 217 -4.48 -27.22 32.94
N TYR A 218 -3.64 -26.18 32.95
CA TYR A 218 -3.96 -24.90 32.30
C TYR A 218 -3.61 -24.84 30.80
N CYS A 219 -2.60 -25.56 30.32
CA CYS A 219 -2.15 -25.46 28.92
C CYS A 219 -3.02 -26.22 27.90
N CYS A 220 -3.91 -27.13 28.35
CA CYS A 220 -4.76 -27.93 27.45
C CYS A 220 -6.28 -27.74 27.63
N GLY A 221 -6.73 -26.99 28.64
CA GLY A 221 -8.17 -26.87 28.98
C GLY A 221 -9.01 -26.05 27.99
N ALA A 222 -8.42 -25.05 27.32
CA ALA A 222 -9.17 -24.01 26.58
C ALA A 222 -9.92 -24.47 25.31
N ARG A 223 -9.81 -25.75 24.91
CA ARG A 223 -10.32 -26.23 23.61
C ARG A 223 -11.78 -26.74 23.62
N LYS A 224 -12.51 -26.66 24.75
CA LYS A 224 -13.88 -27.21 24.91
C LYS A 224 -14.93 -26.20 25.41
N ASN A 225 -15.12 -25.04 24.77
CA ASN A 225 -16.32 -24.23 25.03
C ASN A 225 -16.87 -23.39 23.84
N LYS A 226 -16.81 -23.90 22.61
CA LYS A 226 -17.35 -23.24 21.40
C LYS A 226 -18.48 -24.00 20.67
N LYS A 227 -19.10 -25.00 21.33
CA LYS A 227 -20.27 -25.78 20.82
C LYS A 227 -21.48 -25.76 21.78
N ARG A 228 -22.06 -24.58 22.09
CA ARG A 228 -23.37 -24.53 22.81
C ARG A 228 -24.23 -23.26 22.70
N LYS A 229 -24.14 -22.49 21.60
CA LYS A 229 -25.06 -21.36 21.30
C LYS A 229 -25.57 -21.33 19.84
N ARG A 230 -26.03 -22.47 19.30
CA ARG A 230 -26.57 -22.54 17.93
C ARG A 230 -27.67 -23.60 17.73
N SER A 231 -28.74 -23.56 18.53
CA SER A 231 -29.84 -24.55 18.43
C SER A 231 -31.18 -24.17 19.12
N LYS A 232 -31.80 -23.00 18.79
CA LYS A 232 -33.26 -22.79 19.06
C LYS A 232 -33.94 -21.63 18.29
N LYS A 233 -33.93 -21.67 16.95
CA LYS A 233 -35.05 -21.13 16.12
C LYS A 233 -35.16 -21.89 14.79
N LYS A 234 -36.14 -22.78 14.73
CA LYS A 234 -36.59 -23.69 13.64
C LYS A 234 -37.99 -24.17 14.09
N ARG A 235 -39.06 -24.28 13.31
CA ARG A 235 -39.27 -24.32 11.83
C ARG A 235 -40.67 -23.74 11.47
N ARG A 236 -40.92 -23.51 10.16
CA ARG A 236 -42.19 -23.39 9.37
C ARG A 236 -41.88 -22.41 8.20
N THR A 237 -41.84 -22.78 6.92
CA THR A 237 -42.26 -24.05 6.24
C THR A 237 -43.80 -24.19 6.24
N ASP A 238 -44.45 -24.78 5.22
CA ASP A 238 -43.93 -25.62 4.12
C ASP A 238 -44.75 -25.37 2.81
N ASP A 239 -44.25 -24.97 1.60
CA ASP A 239 -43.01 -24.21 1.24
C ASP A 239 -43.09 -23.05 0.13
N GLU A 240 -43.36 -23.02 -1.21
CA GLU A 240 -43.85 -23.86 -2.38
C GLU A 240 -43.22 -23.43 -3.81
N ASP A 241 -43.92 -23.43 -4.98
CA ASP A 241 -43.42 -23.62 -6.41
C ASP A 241 -44.08 -22.81 -7.61
N THR A 242 -43.29 -22.36 -8.62
CA THR A 242 -43.54 -22.06 -10.09
C THR A 242 -42.45 -21.07 -10.60
N ASP A 243 -41.74 -21.17 -11.73
CA ASP A 243 -41.84 -21.86 -13.05
C ASP A 243 -42.76 -21.20 -14.09
N SER A 244 -42.16 -20.48 -15.06
CA SER A 244 -42.73 -19.95 -16.32
C SER A 244 -41.61 -19.30 -17.16
N ASP A 245 -41.71 -19.39 -18.49
CA ASP A 245 -40.68 -19.02 -19.48
C ASP A 245 -41.27 -18.09 -20.60
N GLU A 246 -40.45 -17.69 -21.57
CA GLU A 246 -40.78 -17.05 -22.87
C GLU A 246 -41.22 -15.56 -22.93
N GLY A 247 -41.06 -14.94 -24.13
CA GLY A 247 -41.58 -13.62 -24.53
C GLY A 247 -40.55 -12.46 -24.50
N SER A 248 -39.78 -12.12 -25.55
CA SER A 248 -40.09 -11.73 -26.96
C SER A 248 -40.48 -10.25 -27.15
N SER A 249 -40.02 -9.65 -28.28
CA SER A 249 -40.31 -8.31 -28.85
C SER A 249 -39.17 -7.28 -28.81
N ASP A 250 -38.15 -7.57 -29.61
CA ASP A 250 -37.76 -6.73 -30.75
C ASP A 250 -38.82 -5.72 -31.26
N GLU A 251 -38.36 -4.51 -31.61
CA GLU A 251 -38.90 -3.66 -32.69
C GLU A 251 -37.76 -2.84 -33.31
N GLU A 252 -37.57 -2.97 -34.63
CA GLU A 252 -36.78 -2.02 -35.42
C GLU A 252 -37.64 -0.81 -35.79
N THR A 253 -37.12 0.41 -35.68
CA THR A 253 -37.70 1.60 -36.33
C THR A 253 -36.75 2.15 -37.38
N HIS A 254 -36.80 1.52 -38.56
CA HIS A 254 -35.99 1.87 -39.72
C HIS A 254 -36.65 2.99 -40.55
N GLY A 255 -36.08 4.19 -40.58
CA GLY A 255 -36.49 5.26 -41.49
C GLY A 255 -36.18 6.68 -41.00
N LEU A 256 -35.99 7.67 -41.87
CA LEU A 256 -35.84 7.61 -43.33
C LEU A 256 -35.08 8.88 -43.81
N LEU A 257 -34.61 8.89 -45.05
CA LEU A 257 -34.00 10.07 -45.69
C LEU A 257 -35.07 11.17 -45.92
N GLY A 258 -34.67 12.43 -45.68
CA GLY A 258 -35.47 13.64 -45.90
C GLY A 258 -34.61 14.89 -45.76
#